data_AF-A0A674CMY7-F1
#
_entry.id   AF-A0A674CMY7-F1
#
_cell.length_a   1.000
_cell.length_b   1.000
_cell.length_c   1.000
_cell.angle_alpha   90.00
_cell.angle_beta   90.00
_cell.angle_gamma   90.00
#
_symmetry.space_group_name_H-M   'P 1'
#
loop_
_entity.id
_entity.type
_entity.pdbx_description
1 polymer ?
#
loop_
_entity_poly.entity_id
_entity_poly.type
_entity_poly.pdbx_seq_one_letter_code
_entity_poly.pdbx_strand_id
1 'polypeptide(L)'
;MLCLLKSAVVGLTNTGRSTGVQGVLQSHLKLLSVGMKTYEVPPDYSEVVLPERPKLKFLNKVPNFKKARKEMKKLRDIQGPAQTANTFTKGQYGIVALGGGYLHFGHMEMMRLTINRRMDPRTTFARWRINAPYKPITRKGLGQRMGGGKGNIDHYVTPVKYGRMIVEVGGRLELGEVEPILKEVAKKLPFPAKVVSRESLAAMQKEQQDMEQNNQNPWTFQRIARGNMLGVRKVLSPFDLHNHGKYSGKFHNPGRV
;
A
#
# COMPACT_ATOMS: atom_id res chain seq x y z
N MET A 1 56.12 -13.16 17.09
CA MET A 1 56.88 -14.42 17.22
C MET A 1 55.88 -15.56 17.31
N LEU A 2 56.06 -16.59 16.46
CA LEU A 2 55.57 -18.00 16.46
C LEU A 2 54.22 -18.35 17.14
N CYS A 3 53.30 -19.18 16.63
CA CYS A 3 53.28 -20.28 15.66
C CYS A 3 51.79 -20.44 15.21
N LEU A 4 51.43 -20.58 13.93
CA LEU A 4 51.43 -21.79 13.07
C LEU A 4 50.65 -23.01 13.61
N LEU A 5 49.55 -23.34 12.90
CA LEU A 5 48.99 -24.66 12.48
C LEU A 5 47.46 -24.49 12.25
N LYS A 6 46.89 -24.33 11.04
CA LYS A 6 46.68 -25.31 9.94
C LYS A 6 46.30 -26.70 10.50
N SER A 7 45.20 -27.38 10.16
CA SER A 7 44.55 -27.56 8.84
C SER A 7 43.28 -28.41 8.96
N ALA A 8 42.47 -28.38 7.88
CA ALA A 8 41.67 -29.45 7.27
C ALA A 8 40.49 -30.05 8.09
N VAL A 9 39.23 -29.87 7.66
CA VAL A 9 38.54 -30.51 6.51
C VAL A 9 38.49 -32.02 6.65
N VAL A 10 37.27 -32.58 6.66
CA VAL A 10 36.75 -33.63 5.76
C VAL A 10 35.40 -34.09 6.32
N GLY A 11 34.35 -33.96 5.52
CA GLY A 11 33.07 -34.63 5.78
C GLY A 11 33.16 -36.11 5.43
N LEU A 12 32.36 -36.93 6.10
CA LEU A 12 32.09 -38.30 5.67
C LEU A 12 30.63 -38.65 5.95
N THR A 13 29.99 -39.11 4.89
CA THR A 13 28.63 -39.62 4.81
C THR A 13 28.54 -41.09 5.23
N ASN A 14 27.39 -41.42 5.81
CA ASN A 14 26.59 -42.64 5.65
C ASN A 14 26.76 -43.88 6.55
N THR A 15 25.56 -44.37 6.93
CA THR A 15 25.11 -45.76 7.20
C THR A 15 25.59 -46.52 8.43
N GLY A 16 24.65 -46.84 9.32
CA GLY A 16 24.79 -47.85 10.37
C GLY A 16 23.42 -48.27 10.93
N ARG A 17 23.09 -49.57 10.82
CA ARG A 17 21.82 -50.22 11.19
C ARG A 17 21.48 -50.08 12.69
N SER A 18 20.17 -49.96 12.96
CA SER A 18 19.57 -50.02 14.29
C SER A 18 19.28 -51.47 14.72
N THR A 19 19.86 -51.93 15.83
CA THR A 19 19.30 -52.95 16.73
C THR A 19 19.98 -52.85 18.10
N GLY A 20 19.20 -52.78 19.19
CA GLY A 20 19.69 -53.02 20.55
C GLY A 20 19.46 -51.86 21.52
N VAL A 21 18.44 -52.00 22.36
CA VAL A 21 18.15 -51.14 23.51
C VAL A 21 19.11 -51.50 24.64
N GLN A 22 19.85 -50.51 25.17
CA GLN A 22 20.20 -50.39 26.59
C GLN A 22 20.81 -49.01 26.86
N GLY A 23 20.28 -48.32 27.87
CA GLY A 23 20.40 -46.87 28.05
C GLY A 23 21.82 -46.35 28.25
N VAL A 24 22.15 -45.33 27.46
CA VAL A 24 23.25 -44.41 27.75
C VAL A 24 22.59 -43.15 28.28
N LEU A 25 22.89 -42.78 29.53
CA LEU A 25 22.59 -41.48 30.10
C LEU A 25 23.12 -40.40 29.16
N GLN A 26 22.27 -39.86 28.28
CA GLN A 26 22.56 -38.65 27.55
C GLN A 26 22.62 -37.53 28.60
N SER A 27 23.83 -37.24 29.06
CA SER A 27 24.16 -35.95 29.61
C SER A 27 23.74 -34.92 28.56
N HIS A 28 22.59 -34.27 28.79
CA HIS A 28 22.17 -33.08 28.06
C HIS A 28 23.15 -31.95 28.43
N LEU A 29 24.39 -32.03 27.93
CA LEU A 29 25.25 -30.87 27.82
C LEU A 29 24.58 -29.96 26.79
N LYS A 30 23.72 -29.06 27.29
CA LYS A 30 23.31 -27.87 26.54
C LYS A 30 24.62 -27.13 26.24
N LEU A 31 25.15 -27.30 25.03
CA LEU A 31 26.13 -26.39 24.47
C LEU A 31 25.47 -25.03 24.40
N LEU A 32 25.65 -24.22 25.45
CA LEU A 32 25.30 -22.81 25.43
C LEU A 32 26.29 -22.16 24.46
N SER A 33 25.87 -21.98 23.21
CA SER A 33 26.63 -21.16 22.26
C SER A 33 26.62 -19.72 22.80
N VAL A 34 27.68 -19.33 23.50
CA VAL A 34 27.91 -17.95 23.93
C VAL A 34 28.30 -17.14 22.70
N GLY A 35 27.31 -16.72 21.91
CA GLY A 35 27.50 -15.81 20.80
C GLY A 35 27.59 -14.37 21.30
N MET A 36 28.58 -13.60 20.83
CA MET A 36 28.60 -12.15 21.04
C MET A 36 27.38 -11.53 20.34
N LYS A 37 26.61 -10.72 21.05
CA LYS A 37 25.48 -9.99 20.46
C LYS A 37 26.02 -8.81 19.66
N THR A 38 25.81 -8.82 18.34
CA THR A 38 26.06 -7.65 17.49
C THR A 38 24.85 -6.71 17.61
N TYR A 39 25.08 -5.48 18.08
CA TYR A 39 24.06 -4.45 18.12
C TYR A 39 24.17 -3.56 16.88
N GLU A 40 23.05 -3.32 16.22
CA GLU A 40 22.99 -2.35 15.14
C GLU A 40 23.00 -0.93 15.71
N VAL A 41 23.64 0.00 14.99
CA VAL A 41 23.65 1.41 15.37
C VAL A 41 22.25 1.98 15.13
N PRO A 42 21.64 2.66 16.13
CA PRO A 42 20.31 3.22 15.96
C PRO A 42 20.33 4.34 14.90
N PRO A 43 19.23 4.51 14.13
CA PRO A 43 19.13 5.56 13.13
C PRO A 43 19.19 6.95 13.76
N ASP A 44 19.93 7.87 13.14
CA ASP A 44 19.96 9.27 13.56
C ASP A 44 18.77 10.06 12.97
N TYR A 45 18.15 10.89 13.81
CA TYR A 45 17.02 11.76 13.48
C TYR A 45 17.30 13.23 13.78
N SER A 46 18.57 13.63 13.82
CA SER A 46 19.01 15.02 14.03
C SER A 46 18.47 15.97 12.95
N GLU A 47 18.42 15.53 11.69
CA GLU A 47 18.00 16.35 10.53
C GLU A 47 16.47 16.49 10.38
N VAL A 48 15.67 15.73 11.12
CA VAL A 48 14.22 15.70 10.93
C VAL A 48 13.54 16.90 11.60
N VAL A 49 13.09 17.85 10.78
CA VAL A 49 12.32 19.02 11.25
C VAL A 49 10.82 18.74 11.26
N LEU A 50 10.18 18.94 12.41
CA LEU A 50 8.74 18.76 12.59
C LEU A 50 7.96 20.04 12.23
N PRO A 51 6.75 19.92 11.62
CA PRO A 51 5.88 21.05 11.37
C PRO A 51 5.18 21.53 12.66
N GLU A 52 4.84 22.82 12.73
CA GLU A 52 4.10 23.41 13.86
C GLU A 52 2.79 22.68 14.20
N ARG A 53 2.10 22.17 13.19
CA ARG A 53 0.86 21.40 13.34
C ARG A 53 1.08 19.95 12.89
N PRO A 54 1.50 19.05 13.80
CA PRO A 54 1.83 17.66 13.46
C PRO A 54 0.61 16.78 13.21
N LYS A 55 -0.53 17.07 13.86
CA LYS A 55 -1.74 16.25 13.77
C LYS A 55 -2.47 16.43 12.44
N LEU A 56 -3.19 15.40 12.00
CA LEU A 56 -4.05 15.49 10.83
C LEU A 56 -5.14 16.54 11.03
N LYS A 57 -5.19 17.52 10.11
CA LYS A 57 -6.25 18.52 10.07
C LYS A 57 -7.62 17.88 9.87
N PHE A 58 -8.64 18.51 10.43
CA PHE A 58 -10.02 18.21 10.11
C PHE A 58 -10.30 18.58 8.64
N LEU A 59 -11.05 17.73 7.92
CA LEU A 59 -11.50 17.98 6.56
C LEU A 59 -13.00 18.24 6.58
N ASN A 60 -13.47 19.29 5.93
CA ASN A 60 -14.90 19.60 5.93
C ASN A 60 -15.71 18.52 5.21
N LYS A 61 -16.85 18.12 5.79
CA LYS A 61 -17.79 17.15 5.19
C LYS A 61 -18.39 17.66 3.86
N VAL A 62 -18.65 18.96 3.82
CA VAL A 62 -19.28 19.65 2.68
C VAL A 62 -18.33 20.75 2.20
N PRO A 63 -18.06 20.85 0.89
CA PRO A 63 -17.30 21.96 0.34
C PRO A 63 -18.01 23.30 0.53
N ASN A 64 -17.24 24.36 0.69
CA ASN A 64 -17.78 25.72 0.72
C ASN A 64 -18.04 26.21 -0.72
N PHE A 65 -19.23 25.91 -1.26
CA PHE A 65 -19.67 26.38 -2.57
C PHE A 65 -20.76 27.44 -2.43
N LYS A 66 -20.65 28.55 -3.18
CA LYS A 66 -21.74 29.54 -3.30
C LYS A 66 -23.02 28.93 -3.87
N LYS A 67 -22.89 28.01 -4.83
CA LYS A 67 -24.01 27.26 -5.43
C LYS A 67 -23.57 25.84 -5.76
N ALA A 68 -24.12 24.85 -5.05
CA ALA A 68 -23.85 23.44 -5.31
C ALA A 68 -24.47 23.00 -6.64
N ARG A 69 -23.69 22.30 -7.48
CA ARG A 69 -24.15 21.76 -8.76
C ARG A 69 -24.24 20.24 -8.72
N LYS A 70 -25.28 19.67 -9.34
CA LYS A 70 -25.44 18.22 -9.47
C LYS A 70 -24.58 17.71 -10.62
N GLU A 71 -23.65 16.81 -10.35
CA GLU A 71 -22.73 16.27 -11.37
C GLU A 71 -23.04 14.81 -11.74
N MET A 72 -22.65 14.39 -12.95
CA MET A 72 -22.68 12.98 -13.34
C MET A 72 -21.71 12.16 -12.48
N LYS A 73 -22.05 10.91 -12.18
CA LYS A 73 -21.23 10.04 -11.32
C LYS A 73 -19.82 9.74 -11.85
N LYS A 74 -19.53 9.91 -13.15
CA LYS A 74 -18.20 9.72 -13.79
C LYS A 74 -17.35 8.60 -13.16
N LEU A 75 -17.58 7.35 -13.55
CA LEU A 75 -16.87 6.20 -12.97
C LEU A 75 -15.38 6.12 -13.36
N ARG A 76 -14.98 6.83 -14.41
CA ARG A 76 -13.57 6.89 -14.86
C ARG A 76 -12.63 7.50 -13.80
N ASP A 77 -13.17 8.24 -12.84
CA ASP A 77 -12.39 8.91 -11.79
C ASP A 77 -11.74 7.91 -10.81
N ILE A 78 -12.27 6.69 -10.72
CA ILE A 78 -11.75 5.61 -9.86
C ILE A 78 -11.06 4.49 -10.67
N GLN A 79 -11.04 4.60 -12.00
CA GLN A 79 -10.45 3.60 -12.88
C GLN A 79 -8.99 3.95 -13.22
N GLY A 80 -8.16 2.91 -13.23
CA GLY A 80 -6.76 2.98 -13.67
C GLY A 80 -5.79 3.55 -12.61
N PRO A 81 -4.54 3.82 -13.02
CA PRO A 81 -3.52 4.36 -12.15
C PRO A 81 -3.78 5.82 -11.78
N ALA A 82 -3.30 6.21 -10.61
CA ALA A 82 -3.24 7.59 -10.18
C ALA A 82 -2.12 8.32 -10.96
N GLN A 83 -2.47 9.45 -11.56
CA GLN A 83 -1.51 10.32 -12.25
C GLN A 83 -0.75 11.24 -11.29
N THR A 84 -1.27 11.44 -10.08
CA THR A 84 -0.73 12.41 -9.11
C THR A 84 -0.83 11.86 -7.69
N ALA A 85 0.06 12.34 -6.82
CA ALA A 85 0.22 11.92 -5.43
C ALA A 85 0.40 10.39 -5.27
N ASN A 86 1.25 9.84 -6.12
CA ASN A 86 1.75 8.47 -6.07
C ASN A 86 3.12 8.37 -5.36
N THR A 87 3.81 9.50 -5.13
CA THR A 87 5.12 9.58 -4.48
C THR A 87 5.06 10.28 -3.12
N PHE A 88 6.04 10.02 -2.25
CA PHE A 88 6.22 10.73 -0.99
C PHE A 88 6.58 12.21 -1.22
N THR A 89 6.15 13.10 -0.33
CA THR A 89 6.47 14.53 -0.39
C THR A 89 7.30 14.98 0.80
N LYS A 90 6.93 14.58 2.03
CA LYS A 90 7.65 15.00 3.26
C LYS A 90 7.86 13.87 4.26
N GLY A 91 6.92 12.94 4.34
CA GLY A 91 7.00 11.79 5.23
C GLY A 91 7.85 10.66 4.69
N GLN A 92 7.99 9.65 5.53
CA GLN A 92 8.78 8.44 5.29
C GLN A 92 7.88 7.23 5.05
N TYR A 93 6.69 7.23 5.67
CA TYR A 93 5.73 6.13 5.65
C TYR A 93 4.35 6.62 5.22
N GLY A 94 3.53 5.74 4.67
CA GLY A 94 2.22 6.13 4.20
C GLY A 94 1.33 4.95 3.84
N ILE A 95 0.09 5.28 3.51
CA ILE A 95 -0.90 4.31 3.04
C ILE A 95 -1.12 4.57 1.54
N VAL A 96 -0.85 3.55 0.73
CA VAL A 96 -1.11 3.56 -0.72
C VAL A 96 -2.36 2.72 -1.00
N ALA A 97 -3.23 3.25 -1.86
CA ALA A 97 -4.39 2.54 -2.37
C ALA A 97 -3.97 1.49 -3.41
N LEU A 98 -4.29 0.23 -3.16
CA LEU A 98 -4.14 -0.89 -4.10
C LEU A 98 -5.42 -1.15 -4.92
N GLY A 99 -6.38 -0.23 -4.88
CA GLY A 99 -7.58 -0.25 -5.71
C GLY A 99 -8.26 1.11 -5.77
N GLY A 100 -9.20 1.25 -6.70
CA GLY A 100 -10.02 2.44 -6.84
C GLY A 100 -11.25 2.42 -5.95
N GLY A 101 -11.73 3.60 -5.53
CA GLY A 101 -12.95 3.72 -4.74
C GLY A 101 -13.31 5.14 -4.34
N TYR A 102 -14.40 5.28 -3.59
CA TYR A 102 -14.84 6.56 -3.04
C TYR A 102 -14.57 6.61 -1.53
N LEU A 103 -13.91 7.68 -1.09
CA LEU A 103 -13.78 8.00 0.32
C LEU A 103 -14.90 8.94 0.74
N HIS A 104 -15.75 8.46 1.65
CA HIS A 104 -16.74 9.27 2.33
C HIS A 104 -16.10 10.02 3.50
N PHE A 105 -16.77 11.08 3.97
CA PHE A 105 -16.32 11.83 5.15
C PHE A 105 -16.07 10.94 6.37
N GLY A 106 -16.94 9.95 6.63
CA GLY A 106 -16.78 9.03 7.76
C GLY A 106 -15.48 8.23 7.70
N HIS A 107 -15.00 7.84 6.51
CA HIS A 107 -13.71 7.17 6.35
C HIS A 107 -12.56 8.11 6.72
N MET A 108 -12.63 9.37 6.28
CA MET A 108 -11.60 10.37 6.59
C MET A 108 -11.54 10.69 8.08
N GLU A 109 -12.71 10.80 8.72
CA GLU A 109 -12.78 11.08 10.15
C GLU A 109 -12.30 9.89 10.97
N MET A 110 -12.69 8.66 10.61
CA MET A 110 -12.16 7.43 11.22
C MET A 110 -10.63 7.37 11.14
N MET A 111 -10.05 7.67 9.97
CA MET A 111 -8.60 7.75 9.78
C MET A 111 -7.96 8.82 10.68
N ARG A 112 -8.54 10.02 10.70
CA ARG A 112 -8.07 11.15 11.50
C ARG A 112 -8.03 10.81 12.99
N LEU A 113 -9.13 10.26 13.53
CA LEU A 113 -9.21 9.88 14.95
C LEU A 113 -8.22 8.77 15.28
N THR A 114 -8.15 7.73 14.45
CA THR A 114 -7.28 6.57 14.71
C THR A 114 -5.81 6.98 14.77
N ILE A 115 -5.37 7.79 13.79
CA ILE A 115 -3.98 8.26 13.70
C ILE A 115 -3.69 9.27 14.82
N ASN A 116 -4.52 10.31 14.99
CA ASN A 116 -4.27 11.34 15.99
C ASN A 116 -4.37 10.85 17.45
N ARG A 117 -5.06 9.72 17.70
CA ARG A 117 -5.15 9.10 19.03
C ARG A 117 -3.87 8.33 19.39
N ARG A 118 -3.21 7.72 18.42
CA ARG A 118 -2.05 6.82 18.66
C ARG A 118 -0.70 7.44 18.33
N MET A 119 -0.66 8.47 17.49
CA MET A 119 0.58 9.15 17.11
C MET A 119 0.95 10.23 18.11
N ASP A 120 2.21 10.24 18.53
CA ASP A 120 2.75 11.28 19.39
C ASP A 120 3.07 12.56 18.60
N PRO A 121 2.44 13.69 18.96
CA PRO A 121 2.61 14.94 18.21
C PRO A 121 4.00 15.57 18.39
N ARG A 122 4.76 15.15 19.40
CA ARG A 122 6.10 15.71 19.69
C ARG A 122 7.20 15.10 18.82
N THR A 123 6.99 13.89 18.32
CA THR A 123 7.99 13.12 17.56
C THR A 123 7.57 12.89 16.12
N THR A 124 6.26 12.86 15.85
CA THR A 124 5.70 12.49 14.55
C THR A 124 4.79 13.58 13.99
N PHE A 125 4.60 13.56 12.66
CA PHE A 125 3.59 14.33 11.97
C PHE A 125 2.86 13.46 10.94
N ALA A 126 1.59 13.79 10.69
CA ALA A 126 0.77 13.14 9.70
C ALA A 126 0.10 14.18 8.79
N ARG A 127 0.06 13.90 7.48
CA ARG A 127 -0.50 14.78 6.45
C ARG A 127 -1.44 14.03 5.52
N TRP A 128 -2.53 14.73 5.16
CA TRP A 128 -3.41 14.27 4.09
C TRP A 128 -2.73 14.41 2.73
N ARG A 129 -2.81 13.36 1.92
CA ARG A 129 -2.47 13.39 0.49
C ARG A 129 -3.72 13.40 -0.38
N ILE A 130 -4.89 13.42 0.22
CA ILE A 130 -6.20 13.55 -0.42
C ILE A 130 -6.87 14.88 -0.07
N ASN A 131 -7.78 15.29 -0.93
CA ASN A 131 -8.60 16.47 -0.70
C ASN A 131 -9.84 16.13 0.14
N ALA A 132 -10.43 17.16 0.73
CA ALA A 132 -11.75 17.03 1.34
C ALA A 132 -12.79 16.54 0.30
N PRO A 133 -13.87 15.87 0.73
CA PRO A 133 -14.91 15.38 -0.17
C PRO A 133 -15.49 16.51 -1.01
N TYR A 134 -15.39 16.40 -2.34
CA TYR A 134 -15.80 17.46 -3.26
C TYR A 134 -16.80 16.99 -4.33
N LYS A 135 -16.85 15.69 -4.62
CA LYS A 135 -17.70 15.14 -5.67
C LYS A 135 -19.11 14.88 -5.14
N PRO A 136 -20.16 15.51 -5.67
CA PRO A 136 -21.52 15.36 -5.16
C PRO A 136 -22.13 14.02 -5.57
N ILE A 137 -22.69 13.28 -4.61
CA ILE A 137 -23.49 12.08 -4.85
C ILE A 137 -24.96 12.42 -4.65
N THR A 138 -25.75 12.27 -5.71
CA THR A 138 -27.19 12.50 -5.67
C THR A 138 -27.95 11.22 -5.36
N ARG A 139 -28.97 11.31 -4.51
CA ARG A 139 -29.89 10.22 -4.18
C ARG A 139 -31.33 10.69 -4.34
N LYS A 140 -32.21 9.84 -4.88
CA LYS A 140 -33.67 10.07 -4.87
C LYS A 140 -34.24 9.61 -3.53
N GLY A 141 -35.34 10.23 -3.10
CA GLY A 141 -36.09 9.77 -1.91
C GLY A 141 -36.49 8.30 -2.04
N LEU A 142 -36.53 7.60 -0.91
CA LEU A 142 -36.99 6.22 -0.86
C LEU A 142 -38.48 6.17 -1.27
N GLY A 143 -38.88 5.17 -2.08
CA GLY A 143 -40.26 5.00 -2.54
C GLY A 143 -40.67 5.83 -3.77
N GLN A 144 -39.77 6.63 -4.34
CA GLN A 144 -40.05 7.42 -5.55
C GLN A 144 -39.92 6.58 -6.83
N ARG A 145 -40.77 6.85 -7.83
CA ARG A 145 -40.71 6.20 -9.15
C ARG A 145 -39.52 6.68 -9.99
N MET A 146 -39.24 5.95 -11.07
CA MET A 146 -38.27 6.37 -12.10
C MET A 146 -38.80 7.61 -12.86
N GLY A 147 -37.91 8.42 -13.45
CA GLY A 147 -38.28 9.71 -14.05
C GLY A 147 -38.24 10.89 -13.08
N GLY A 148 -38.91 12.02 -13.38
CA GLY A 148 -39.01 13.18 -12.46
C GLY A 148 -37.69 13.94 -12.19
N GLY A 149 -36.69 13.77 -13.07
CA GLY A 149 -35.40 14.45 -12.95
C GLY A 149 -34.44 13.86 -11.91
N LYS A 150 -33.40 14.61 -11.60
CA LYS A 150 -32.28 14.18 -10.74
C LYS A 150 -32.51 14.53 -9.28
N GLY A 151 -32.32 13.55 -8.40
CA GLY A 151 -32.43 13.72 -6.95
C GLY A 151 -31.49 14.78 -6.36
N ASN A 152 -31.68 15.08 -5.07
CA ASN A 152 -30.86 16.05 -4.34
C ASN A 152 -29.48 15.48 -3.99
N ILE A 153 -28.53 16.38 -3.71
CA ILE A 153 -27.20 15.98 -3.26
C ILE A 153 -27.32 15.47 -1.83
N ASP A 154 -26.94 14.22 -1.61
CA ASP A 154 -27.01 13.54 -0.31
C ASP A 154 -25.72 13.75 0.48
N HIS A 155 -24.58 13.46 -0.15
CA HIS A 155 -23.26 13.64 0.44
C HIS A 155 -22.19 13.86 -0.62
N TYR A 156 -20.99 14.21 -0.16
CA TYR A 156 -19.81 14.38 -1.01
C TYR A 156 -18.82 13.25 -0.77
N VAL A 157 -18.07 12.90 -1.82
CA VAL A 157 -17.01 11.88 -1.78
C VAL A 157 -15.73 12.38 -2.43
N THR A 158 -14.62 11.71 -2.13
CA THR A 158 -13.35 11.88 -2.83
C THR A 158 -13.05 10.62 -3.65
N PRO A 159 -12.96 10.69 -4.99
CA PRO A 159 -12.51 9.57 -5.80
C PRO A 159 -11.02 9.28 -5.57
N VAL A 160 -10.68 8.00 -5.50
CA VAL A 160 -9.32 7.50 -5.35
C VAL A 160 -9.05 6.48 -6.46
N LYS A 161 -7.86 6.57 -7.06
CA LYS A 161 -7.33 5.62 -8.05
C LYS A 161 -6.25 4.74 -7.43
N TYR A 162 -5.92 3.66 -8.11
CA TYR A 162 -4.82 2.78 -7.73
C TYR A 162 -3.49 3.54 -7.67
N GLY A 163 -2.63 3.21 -6.70
CA GLY A 163 -1.32 3.82 -6.52
C GLY A 163 -1.35 5.20 -5.88
N ARG A 164 -2.53 5.73 -5.50
CA ARG A 164 -2.61 7.02 -4.82
C ARG A 164 -2.28 6.88 -3.33
N MET A 165 -1.44 7.78 -2.82
CA MET A 165 -1.21 7.96 -1.40
C MET A 165 -2.39 8.65 -0.73
N ILE A 166 -2.85 8.08 0.38
CA ILE A 166 -3.99 8.58 1.16
C ILE A 166 -3.52 9.47 2.30
N VAL A 167 -2.63 8.94 3.12
CA VAL A 167 -2.00 9.60 4.27
C VAL A 167 -0.51 9.35 4.21
N GLU A 168 0.24 10.37 4.61
CA GLU A 168 1.69 10.33 4.74
C GLU A 168 2.06 10.69 6.17
N VAL A 169 2.99 9.94 6.76
CA VAL A 169 3.49 10.09 8.13
C VAL A 169 5.00 10.19 8.08
N GLY A 170 5.58 11.05 8.90
CA GLY A 170 7.02 11.16 9.07
C GLY A 170 7.36 11.72 10.45
N GLY A 171 8.65 11.76 10.75
CA GLY A 171 9.14 12.25 12.03
C GLY A 171 10.35 11.44 12.48
N ARG A 172 10.59 11.45 13.79
CA ARG A 172 11.65 10.69 14.43
C ARG A 172 11.08 9.34 14.83
N LEU A 173 10.91 8.44 13.85
CA LEU A 173 10.15 7.21 14.04
C LEU A 173 10.62 6.08 13.12
N GLU A 174 10.50 4.86 13.64
CA GLU A 174 10.77 3.62 12.91
C GLU A 174 9.49 2.99 12.37
N LEU A 175 9.64 2.13 11.37
CA LEU A 175 8.51 1.44 10.75
C LEU A 175 7.69 0.65 11.78
N GLY A 176 8.34 0.00 12.75
CA GLY A 176 7.69 -0.86 13.74
C GLY A 176 6.63 -0.14 14.60
N GLU A 177 6.82 1.15 14.89
CA GLU A 177 5.89 1.94 15.70
C GLU A 177 4.63 2.33 14.92
N VAL A 178 4.81 2.71 13.66
CA VAL A 178 3.76 3.30 12.83
C VAL A 178 3.00 2.26 12.01
N GLU A 179 3.66 1.17 11.62
CA GLU A 179 3.07 0.10 10.83
C GLU A 179 1.77 -0.48 11.42
N PRO A 180 1.66 -0.85 12.72
CA PRO A 180 0.42 -1.40 13.26
C PRO A 180 -0.74 -0.39 13.21
N ILE A 181 -0.46 0.90 13.42
CA ILE A 181 -1.45 1.98 13.36
C ILE A 181 -1.98 2.12 11.93
N LEU A 182 -1.07 2.20 10.95
CA LEU A 182 -1.44 2.35 9.54
C LEU A 182 -2.09 1.09 8.97
N LYS A 183 -1.69 -0.11 9.42
CA LYS A 183 -2.32 -1.38 9.04
C LYS A 183 -3.76 -1.44 9.53
N GLU A 184 -4.06 -1.01 10.76
CA GLU A 184 -5.44 -0.95 11.25
C GLU A 184 -6.29 -0.01 10.39
N VAL A 185 -5.75 1.15 10.04
CA VAL A 185 -6.43 2.10 9.14
C VAL A 185 -6.67 1.48 7.77
N ALA A 186 -5.65 0.85 7.17
CA ALA A 186 -5.73 0.24 5.86
C ALA A 186 -6.82 -0.84 5.79
N LYS A 187 -6.99 -1.65 6.85
CA LYS A 187 -8.05 -2.66 6.93
C LYS A 187 -9.47 -2.09 6.93
N LYS A 188 -9.64 -0.84 7.41
CA LYS A 188 -10.95 -0.16 7.48
C LYS A 188 -11.29 0.62 6.21
N LEU A 189 -10.38 0.69 5.23
CA LEU A 189 -10.63 1.38 3.97
C LEU A 189 -11.56 0.57 3.05
N PRO A 190 -12.37 1.23 2.21
CA PRO A 190 -13.33 0.55 1.31
C PRO A 190 -12.66 -0.10 0.08
N PHE A 191 -11.34 -0.04 -0.02
CA PHE A 191 -10.52 -0.64 -1.07
C PHE A 191 -9.25 -1.25 -0.48
N PRO A 192 -8.63 -2.23 -1.14
CA PRO A 192 -7.35 -2.79 -0.71
C PRO A 192 -6.32 -1.68 -0.59
N ALA A 193 -5.61 -1.63 0.53
CA ALA A 193 -4.59 -0.63 0.80
C ALA A 193 -3.40 -1.28 1.50
N LYS A 194 -2.21 -0.75 1.25
CA LYS A 194 -0.95 -1.26 1.82
C LYS A 194 -0.18 -0.13 2.47
N VAL A 195 0.40 -0.45 3.62
CA VAL A 195 1.36 0.44 4.30
C VAL A 195 2.70 0.30 3.58
N VAL A 196 3.31 1.43 3.23
CA VAL A 196 4.57 1.46 2.50
C VAL A 196 5.52 2.47 3.13
N SER A 197 6.81 2.13 3.14
CA SER A 197 7.91 3.08 3.29
C SER A 197 8.40 3.56 1.91
N ARG A 198 9.29 4.54 1.87
CA ARG A 198 9.97 4.97 0.63
C ARG A 198 10.67 3.80 -0.07
N GLU A 199 11.43 3.03 0.69
CA GLU A 199 12.17 1.86 0.20
C GLU A 199 11.22 0.75 -0.25
N SER A 200 10.20 0.45 0.55
CA SER A 200 9.20 -0.57 0.18
C SER A 200 8.45 -0.20 -1.10
N LEU A 201 8.12 1.08 -1.29
CA LEU A 201 7.47 1.55 -2.52
C LEU A 201 8.38 1.41 -3.73
N ALA A 202 9.66 1.78 -3.61
CA ALA A 202 10.65 1.62 -4.67
C ALA A 202 10.88 0.13 -4.99
N ALA A 203 10.97 -0.72 -3.97
CA ALA A 203 11.10 -2.17 -4.11
C ALA A 203 9.91 -2.78 -4.87
N MET A 204 8.67 -2.41 -4.54
CA MET A 204 7.48 -2.88 -5.28
C MET A 204 7.48 -2.45 -6.75
N GLN A 205 7.96 -1.24 -7.04
CA GLN A 205 8.06 -0.75 -8.43
C GLN A 205 9.14 -1.51 -9.19
N LYS A 206 10.29 -1.75 -8.55
CA LYS A 206 11.39 -2.52 -9.11
C LYS A 206 10.99 -3.96 -9.36
N GLU A 207 10.34 -4.62 -8.41
CA GLU A 207 9.80 -5.98 -8.55
C GLU A 207 8.86 -6.09 -9.76
N GLN A 208 7.98 -5.11 -9.95
CA GLN A 208 7.11 -5.07 -11.13
C GLN A 208 7.89 -4.93 -12.44
N GLN A 209 8.92 -4.08 -12.48
CA GLN A 209 9.78 -3.91 -13.66
C GLN A 209 10.58 -5.19 -13.93
N ASP A 210 11.11 -5.83 -12.89
CA ASP A 210 11.87 -7.07 -12.98
C ASP A 210 10.97 -8.20 -13.51
N MET A 211 9.71 -8.30 -13.06
CA MET A 211 8.75 -9.27 -13.61
C MET A 211 8.44 -9.02 -15.09
N GLU A 212 8.35 -7.75 -15.52
CA GLU A 212 8.11 -7.40 -16.92
C GLU A 212 9.32 -7.71 -17.81
N GLN A 213 10.53 -7.42 -17.33
CA GLN A 213 11.77 -7.67 -18.05
C GLN A 213 12.10 -9.16 -18.14
N ASN A 214 11.85 -9.91 -17.07
CA ASN A 214 12.14 -11.34 -16.98
C ASN A 214 11.01 -12.23 -17.55
N ASN A 215 9.99 -11.64 -18.17
CA ASN A 215 8.88 -12.38 -18.75
C ASN A 215 9.33 -13.25 -19.93
N GLN A 216 9.35 -14.57 -19.73
CA GLN A 216 9.74 -15.55 -20.75
C GLN A 216 8.67 -15.73 -21.83
N ASN A 217 7.42 -15.35 -21.56
CA ASN A 217 6.33 -15.52 -22.53
C ASN A 217 6.46 -14.48 -23.66
N PRO A 218 6.65 -14.90 -24.93
CA PRO A 218 6.77 -13.97 -26.07
C PRO A 218 5.45 -13.23 -26.38
N TRP A 219 4.33 -13.70 -25.82
CA TRP A 219 2.99 -13.16 -26.02
C TRP A 219 2.56 -12.30 -24.83
N THR A 220 2.84 -10.99 -24.92
CA THR A 220 2.34 -10.03 -23.94
C THR A 220 0.96 -9.51 -24.30
N PHE A 221 0.16 -9.16 -23.29
CA PHE A 221 -1.16 -8.56 -23.53
C PHE A 221 -1.06 -7.27 -24.34
N GLN A 222 -0.07 -6.44 -24.05
CA GLN A 222 0.20 -5.20 -24.77
C GLN A 222 0.42 -5.47 -26.27
N ARG A 223 1.23 -6.48 -26.62
CA ARG A 223 1.50 -6.88 -28.01
C ARG A 223 0.24 -7.34 -28.71
N ILE A 224 -0.51 -8.25 -28.11
CA ILE A 224 -1.76 -8.81 -28.65
C ILE A 224 -2.79 -7.70 -28.91
N ALA A 225 -3.02 -6.84 -27.90
CA ALA A 225 -4.04 -5.79 -27.97
C ALA A 225 -3.65 -4.68 -28.95
N ARG A 226 -2.37 -4.26 -29.00
CA ARG A 226 -1.88 -3.29 -29.98
C ARG A 226 -1.88 -3.86 -31.40
N GLY A 227 -1.51 -5.12 -31.59
CA GLY A 227 -1.55 -5.77 -32.91
C GLY A 227 -2.96 -6.10 -33.40
N ASN A 228 -4.00 -5.95 -32.57
CA ASN A 228 -5.35 -6.45 -32.85
C ASN A 228 -5.36 -7.92 -33.30
N MET A 229 -4.50 -8.73 -32.70
CA MET A 229 -4.37 -10.14 -33.07
C MET A 229 -5.70 -10.86 -32.81
N LEU A 230 -6.10 -11.75 -33.73
CA LEU A 230 -7.37 -12.48 -33.66
C LEU A 230 -8.61 -11.58 -33.55
N GLY A 231 -8.52 -10.30 -33.92
CA GLY A 231 -9.64 -9.35 -33.81
C GLY A 231 -10.04 -9.02 -32.37
N VAL A 232 -9.14 -9.22 -31.39
CA VAL A 232 -9.43 -9.08 -29.95
C VAL A 232 -9.97 -7.69 -29.55
N ARG A 233 -9.70 -6.64 -30.34
CA ARG A 233 -10.24 -5.30 -30.04
C ARG A 233 -11.76 -5.21 -30.13
N LYS A 234 -12.43 -6.19 -30.74
CA LYS A 234 -13.90 -6.29 -30.71
C LYS A 234 -14.44 -6.48 -29.29
N VAL A 235 -13.67 -7.10 -28.40
CA VAL A 235 -14.06 -7.37 -27.01
C VAL A 235 -13.35 -6.49 -25.99
N LEU A 236 -12.21 -5.87 -26.35
CA LEU A 236 -11.43 -5.02 -25.44
C LEU A 236 -11.94 -3.58 -25.42
N SER A 237 -11.74 -2.93 -24.27
CA SER A 237 -11.96 -1.49 -24.15
C SER A 237 -10.75 -0.70 -24.65
N PRO A 238 -10.93 0.51 -25.20
CA PRO A 238 -9.81 1.44 -25.45
C PRO A 238 -8.96 1.72 -24.20
N PHE A 239 -9.58 1.60 -23.01
CA PHE A 239 -8.88 1.72 -21.73
C PHE A 239 -7.83 0.61 -21.52
N ASP A 240 -8.06 -0.60 -22.03
CA ASP A 240 -7.15 -1.73 -21.88
C ASP A 240 -5.91 -1.59 -22.75
N LEU A 241 -6.03 -0.90 -23.89
CA LEU A 241 -4.90 -0.56 -24.76
C LEU A 241 -3.88 0.33 -24.03
N HIS A 242 -4.37 1.27 -23.22
CA HIS A 242 -3.52 2.18 -22.45
C HIS A 242 -2.91 1.51 -21.22
N ASN A 243 -3.70 0.72 -20.47
CA ASN A 243 -3.24 0.16 -19.19
C ASN A 243 -2.78 -1.31 -19.25
N HIS A 244 -2.66 -1.86 -20.46
CA HIS A 244 -2.09 -3.18 -20.73
C HIS A 244 -2.76 -4.32 -19.95
N GLY A 245 -4.06 -4.18 -19.70
CA GLY A 245 -4.88 -5.17 -19.00
C GLY A 245 -4.61 -5.30 -17.49
N LYS A 246 -3.74 -4.47 -16.90
CA LYS A 246 -3.43 -4.50 -15.46
C LYS A 246 -4.61 -4.14 -14.56
N TYR A 247 -5.66 -3.57 -15.14
CA TYR A 247 -6.83 -3.10 -14.41
C TYR A 247 -8.11 -3.73 -14.96
N SER A 248 -9.02 -4.05 -14.05
CA SER A 248 -10.39 -4.43 -14.38
C SER A 248 -11.34 -3.55 -13.57
N GLY A 249 -11.93 -2.54 -14.23
CA GLY A 249 -12.70 -1.50 -13.56
C GLY A 249 -11.89 -0.77 -12.49
N LYS A 250 -12.22 -0.99 -11.21
CA LYS A 250 -11.53 -0.38 -10.06
C LYS A 250 -10.40 -1.23 -9.48
N PHE A 251 -10.29 -2.49 -9.89
CA PHE A 251 -9.32 -3.44 -9.35
C PHE A 251 -8.01 -3.41 -10.12
N HIS A 252 -6.91 -3.68 -9.43
CA HIS A 252 -5.57 -3.82 -9.99
C HIS A 252 -5.09 -5.25 -9.81
N ASN A 253 -4.52 -5.83 -10.87
CA ASN A 253 -4.00 -7.18 -10.88
C ASN A 253 -2.45 -7.13 -10.82
N PRO A 254 -1.83 -7.31 -9.65
CA PRO A 254 -0.38 -7.18 -9.50
C PRO A 254 0.41 -8.26 -10.24
N GLY A 255 -0.12 -9.47 -10.39
CA GLY A 255 0.56 -10.54 -11.12
C GLY A 255 0.51 -10.43 -12.65
N ARG A 256 0.04 -9.30 -13.21
CA ARG A 256 -0.12 -9.13 -14.66
C ARG A 256 1.03 -8.31 -15.24
N VAL A 257 1.75 -8.93 -16.17
CA VAL A 257 2.86 -8.36 -16.95
C VAL A 257 2.59 -8.37 -18.45
#